data_AF-A0A928CWU6-F1
#
_entry.id   AF-A0A928CWU6-F1
#
_cell.length_a   1.000
_cell.length_b   1.000
_cell.length_c   1.000
_cell.angle_alpha   90.00
_cell.angle_beta   90.00
_cell.angle_gamma   90.00
#
_symmetry.space_group_name_H-M   'P 1'
#
loop_
_entity.id
_entity.type
_entity.pdbx_description
1 polymer ?
#
loop_
_entity_poly.entity_id
_entity_poly.type
_entity_poly.pdbx_seq_one_letter_code
_entity_poly.pdbx_strand_id
1 'polypeptide(L)'
;MITKAIKAQYSCRRKSDFVTWFAIIFFFIVVLLELYLILWVPIQLRREGVLQKHVAKEQMGTKVDYYRSVMRRIPAKTSLNKGEIQLARNMLDLYANYIRQYQDKLELSEILEISELLDRYGMLTISWQKKNFAFKRNEISLTQAMNVLEKKNGL
;
A
#
# COMPACT_ATOMS: atom_id res chain seq x y z
N MET A 1 56.30 18.60 59.85
CA MET A 1 56.18 17.18 59.45
C MET A 1 54.71 16.81 59.41
N ILE A 2 54.12 16.75 58.21
CA ILE A 2 52.72 16.32 58.06
C ILE A 2 52.73 14.78 58.07
N THR A 3 52.10 14.21 59.09
CA THR A 3 52.08 12.79 59.39
C THR A 3 51.47 12.00 58.23
N LYS A 4 52.19 10.97 57.74
CA LYS A 4 51.77 10.05 56.67
C LYS A 4 50.39 9.40 56.91
N ALA A 5 49.92 9.39 58.16
CA ALA A 5 48.60 8.90 58.56
C ALA A 5 47.43 9.67 57.91
N ILE A 6 47.53 10.99 57.75
CA ILE A 6 46.42 11.82 57.23
C ILE A 6 46.23 11.62 55.72
N LYS A 7 47.32 11.34 54.99
CA LYS A 7 47.31 11.19 53.51
C LYS A 7 46.78 9.83 53.06
N ALA A 8 46.96 8.78 53.86
CA ALA A 8 46.52 7.42 53.53
C ALA A 8 45.02 7.19 53.83
N GLN A 9 44.44 7.93 54.78
CA GLN A 9 43.08 7.68 55.25
C GLN A 9 41.99 8.32 54.38
N TYR A 10 42.32 9.31 53.54
CA TYR A 10 41.33 10.11 52.81
C TYR A 10 41.36 10.02 51.27
N SER A 11 42.36 9.36 50.65
CA SER A 11 42.57 9.52 49.20
C SER A 11 41.87 8.48 48.31
N CYS A 12 41.75 7.22 48.74
CA CYS A 12 41.25 6.15 47.85
C CYS A 12 39.83 5.65 48.19
N ARG A 13 39.43 5.60 49.46
CA ARG A 13 38.14 5.03 49.90
C ARG A 13 36.92 5.90 49.55
N ARG A 14 37.08 7.23 49.62
CA ARG A 14 36.02 8.19 49.24
C ARG A 14 35.76 8.22 47.73
N LYS A 15 36.79 7.99 46.91
CA LYS A 15 36.67 7.90 45.45
C LYS A 15 36.03 6.57 45.03
N SER A 16 36.37 5.45 45.68
CA SER A 16 35.73 4.17 45.40
C SER A 16 34.25 4.19 45.76
N ASP A 17 33.87 4.74 46.92
CA ASP A 17 32.45 4.81 47.33
C ASP A 17 31.61 5.67 46.39
N PHE A 18 32.19 6.75 45.83
CA PHE A 18 31.52 7.56 44.82
C PHE A 18 31.30 6.79 43.51
N VAL A 19 32.31 6.03 43.06
CA VAL A 19 32.19 5.19 41.85
C VAL A 19 31.14 4.10 42.05
N THR A 20 31.08 3.48 43.24
CA THR A 20 30.08 2.45 43.54
C THR A 20 28.66 3.02 43.55
N TRP A 21 28.44 4.18 44.19
CA TRP A 21 27.13 4.85 44.17
C TRP A 21 26.72 5.28 42.75
N PHE A 22 27.66 5.81 41.97
CA PHE A 22 27.43 6.15 40.58
C PHE A 22 27.02 4.92 39.75
N ALA A 23 27.71 3.79 39.93
CA ALA A 23 27.39 2.54 39.24
C ALA A 23 25.99 2.02 39.60
N ILE A 24 25.59 2.10 40.88
CA ILE A 24 24.24 1.70 41.32
C ILE A 24 23.19 2.59 40.66
N ILE A 25 23.36 3.92 40.68
CA ILE A 25 22.43 4.86 40.05
C ILE A 25 22.35 4.61 38.54
N PHE A 26 23.50 4.42 37.89
CA PHE A 26 23.57 4.16 36.47
C PHE A 26 22.88 2.85 36.09
N PHE A 27 23.03 1.79 36.91
CA PHE A 27 22.31 0.54 36.73
C PHE A 27 20.80 0.74 36.78
N PHE A 28 20.28 1.50 37.77
CA PHE A 28 18.86 1.81 37.83
C PHE A 28 18.37 2.65 36.64
N ILE A 29 19.17 3.61 36.18
CA ILE A 29 18.84 4.40 34.97
C ILE A 29 18.74 3.50 33.74
N VAL A 30 19.69 2.59 33.54
CA VAL A 30 19.68 1.64 32.42
C VAL A 30 18.45 0.73 32.49
N VAL A 31 18.14 0.19 33.67
CA VAL A 31 16.95 -0.66 33.88
C VAL A 31 15.66 0.11 33.59
N LEU A 32 15.54 1.36 34.06
CA LEU A 32 14.37 2.20 33.74
C LEU A 32 14.25 2.50 32.26
N LEU A 33 15.38 2.69 31.56
CA LEU A 33 15.41 2.94 30.12
C LEU A 33 15.01 1.69 29.32
N GLU A 34 15.44 0.50 29.73
CA GLU A 34 14.95 -0.77 29.16
C GLU A 34 13.44 -0.93 29.37
N LEU A 35 12.95 -0.68 30.57
CA LEU A 35 11.53 -0.78 30.90
C LEU A 35 10.71 0.23 30.08
N TYR A 36 11.25 1.44 29.91
CA TYR A 36 10.69 2.46 29.03
C TYR A 36 10.62 1.99 27.57
N LEU A 37 11.69 1.42 27.02
CA LEU A 37 11.70 0.92 25.64
C LEU A 37 10.69 -0.22 25.44
N ILE A 38 10.63 -1.18 26.38
CA ILE A 38 9.70 -2.31 26.30
C ILE A 38 8.25 -1.83 26.27
N LEU A 39 7.91 -0.78 27.02
CA LEU A 39 6.56 -0.21 27.04
C LEU A 39 6.29 0.71 25.84
N TRP A 40 7.28 1.51 25.43
CA TRP A 40 7.11 2.53 24.40
C TRP A 40 7.05 1.95 22.99
N VAL A 41 7.91 0.98 22.67
CA VAL A 41 7.97 0.32 21.36
C VAL A 41 6.61 -0.23 20.90
N PRO A 42 5.87 -1.06 21.68
CA PRO A 42 4.57 -1.56 21.24
C PRO A 42 3.51 -0.47 21.10
N ILE A 43 3.57 0.59 21.91
CA ILE A 43 2.66 1.74 21.81
C ILE A 43 2.92 2.50 20.50
N GLN A 44 4.19 2.72 20.17
CA GLN A 44 4.59 3.39 18.94
C GLN A 44 4.20 2.56 17.71
N LEU A 45 4.47 1.24 17.71
CA LEU A 45 4.06 0.35 16.61
C LEU A 45 2.54 0.35 16.41
N ARG A 46 1.73 0.37 17.49
CA ARG A 46 0.27 0.48 17.36
C ARG A 46 -0.16 1.78 16.68
N ARG A 47 0.48 2.91 17.03
CA ARG A 47 0.19 4.21 16.40
C ARG A 47 0.61 4.23 14.93
N GLU A 48 1.80 3.74 14.62
CA GLU A 48 2.31 3.64 13.25
C GLU A 48 1.44 2.71 12.40
N GLY A 49 1.03 1.55 12.91
CA GLY A 49 0.14 0.63 12.19
C GLY A 49 -1.24 1.22 11.89
N VAL A 50 -1.83 1.96 12.85
CA VAL A 50 -3.09 2.68 12.63
C VAL A 50 -2.91 3.77 11.57
N LEU A 51 -1.82 4.52 11.64
CA LEU A 51 -1.50 5.56 10.66
C LEU A 51 -1.28 4.97 9.26
N GLN A 52 -0.52 3.87 9.14
CA GLN A 52 -0.33 3.14 7.88
C GLN A 52 -1.66 2.68 7.29
N LYS A 53 -2.58 2.16 8.13
CA LYS A 53 -3.92 1.79 7.69
C LYS A 53 -4.69 2.99 7.14
N HIS A 54 -4.64 4.14 7.80
CA HIS A 54 -5.30 5.36 7.32
C HIS A 54 -4.72 5.85 5.99
N VAL A 55 -3.39 5.89 5.87
CA VAL A 55 -2.70 6.29 4.63
C VAL A 55 -3.04 5.33 3.48
N ALA A 56 -3.02 4.01 3.73
CA ALA A 56 -3.35 3.00 2.72
C ALA A 56 -4.80 3.16 2.21
N LYS A 57 -5.75 3.47 3.11
CA LYS A 57 -7.15 3.75 2.73
C LYS A 57 -7.26 4.96 1.81
N GLU A 58 -6.60 6.05 2.16
CA GLU A 58 -6.64 7.29 1.38
C GLU A 58 -6.00 7.11 -0.01
N GLN A 59 -4.85 6.42 -0.05
CA GLN A 59 -4.18 6.07 -1.31
C GLN A 59 -5.07 5.21 -2.20
N MET A 60 -5.75 4.21 -1.64
CA MET A 60 -6.67 3.35 -2.40
C MET A 60 -7.82 4.16 -3.00
N GLY A 61 -8.48 5.03 -2.24
CA GLY A 61 -9.55 5.90 -2.74
C GLY A 61 -9.06 6.80 -3.89
N THR A 62 -7.88 7.40 -3.71
CA THR A 62 -7.25 8.25 -4.73
C THR A 62 -6.93 7.47 -6.01
N LYS A 63 -6.42 6.23 -5.89
CA LYS A 63 -6.14 5.35 -7.04
C LYS A 63 -7.40 5.04 -7.84
N VAL A 64 -8.52 4.73 -7.18
CA VAL A 64 -9.81 4.46 -7.86
C VAL A 64 -10.25 5.66 -8.67
N ASP A 65 -10.26 6.85 -8.07
CA ASP A 65 -10.68 8.07 -8.75
C ASP A 65 -9.72 8.45 -9.89
N TYR A 66 -8.41 8.21 -9.71
CA TYR A 66 -7.43 8.34 -10.78
C TYR A 66 -7.76 7.44 -11.97
N TYR A 67 -7.95 6.13 -11.77
CA TYR A 67 -8.26 5.21 -12.87
C TYR A 67 -9.60 5.50 -13.53
N ARG A 68 -10.62 5.90 -12.77
CA ARG A 68 -11.91 6.37 -13.31
C ARG A 68 -11.71 7.59 -14.22
N SER A 69 -10.87 8.54 -13.83
CA SER A 69 -10.57 9.73 -14.63
C SER A 69 -9.81 9.39 -15.92
N VAL A 70 -8.83 8.46 -15.84
CA VAL A 70 -8.03 8.02 -16.97
C VAL A 70 -8.89 7.27 -17.98
N MET A 71 -9.74 6.35 -17.52
CA MET A 71 -10.65 5.59 -18.40
C MET A 71 -11.61 6.48 -19.18
N ARG A 72 -12.05 7.61 -18.61
CA ARG A 72 -12.89 8.59 -19.34
C ARG A 72 -12.18 9.24 -20.52
N ARG A 73 -10.85 9.32 -20.49
CA ARG A 73 -10.04 9.98 -21.53
C ARG A 73 -9.61 9.03 -22.66
N ILE A 74 -9.86 7.73 -22.52
CA ILE A 74 -9.43 6.75 -23.53
C ILE A 74 -10.33 6.87 -24.77
N PRO A 75 -9.76 7.15 -25.96
CA PRO A 75 -10.54 7.27 -27.18
C PRO A 75 -11.01 5.89 -27.66
N ALA A 76 -12.33 5.72 -27.75
CA ALA A 76 -12.96 4.48 -28.19
C ALA A 76 -13.39 4.58 -29.66
N LYS A 77 -12.71 3.84 -30.54
CA LYS A 77 -12.98 3.86 -32.00
C LYS A 77 -14.21 3.03 -32.40
N THR A 78 -14.38 1.86 -31.80
CA THR A 78 -15.43 0.89 -32.15
C THR A 78 -16.46 0.78 -31.03
N SER A 79 -17.70 0.39 -31.35
CA SER A 79 -18.75 0.10 -30.34
C SER A 79 -18.32 -0.96 -29.33
N LEU A 80 -17.58 -1.99 -29.77
CA LEU A 80 -17.01 -3.02 -28.89
C LEU A 80 -16.01 -2.43 -27.89
N ASN A 81 -15.09 -1.57 -28.35
CA ASN A 81 -14.12 -0.89 -27.48
C ASN A 81 -14.84 0.03 -26.47
N LYS A 82 -15.92 0.69 -26.89
CA LYS A 82 -16.78 1.47 -25.98
C LYS A 82 -17.40 0.57 -24.91
N GLY A 83 -17.86 -0.62 -25.29
CA GLY A 83 -18.39 -1.63 -24.36
C GLY A 83 -17.37 -2.09 -23.33
N GLU A 84 -16.15 -2.45 -23.75
CA GLU A 84 -15.06 -2.85 -22.83
C GLU A 84 -14.75 -1.76 -21.80
N ILE A 85 -14.56 -0.53 -22.28
CA ILE A 85 -14.25 0.61 -21.41
C ILE A 85 -15.43 0.85 -20.45
N GLN A 86 -16.68 0.74 -20.92
CA GLN A 86 -17.85 0.94 -20.08
C GLN A 86 -17.98 -0.15 -19.00
N LEU A 87 -17.69 -1.40 -19.32
CA LEU A 87 -17.68 -2.50 -18.34
C LEU A 87 -16.65 -2.25 -17.24
N ALA A 88 -15.42 -1.89 -17.61
CA ALA A 88 -14.40 -1.59 -16.61
C ALA A 88 -14.74 -0.35 -15.78
N ARG A 89 -15.38 0.67 -16.36
CA ARG A 89 -15.88 1.82 -15.61
C ARG A 89 -16.95 1.42 -14.60
N ASN A 90 -17.93 0.61 -14.99
CA ASN A 90 -18.96 0.11 -14.08
C ASN A 90 -18.34 -0.68 -12.93
N MET A 91 -17.31 -1.48 -13.21
CA MET A 91 -16.61 -2.23 -12.16
C MET A 91 -15.83 -1.31 -11.22
N LEU A 92 -15.14 -0.29 -11.72
CA LEU A 92 -14.49 0.72 -10.88
C LEU A 92 -15.50 1.53 -10.05
N ASP A 93 -16.70 1.79 -10.58
CA ASP A 93 -17.79 2.43 -9.83
C ASP A 93 -18.28 1.53 -8.68
N LEU A 94 -18.39 0.22 -8.91
CA LEU A 94 -18.69 -0.76 -7.84
C LEU A 94 -17.59 -0.78 -6.76
N TYR A 95 -16.32 -0.80 -7.15
CA TYR A 95 -15.21 -0.72 -6.19
C TYR A 95 -15.22 0.59 -5.42
N ALA A 96 -15.47 1.73 -6.08
CA ALA A 96 -15.58 3.02 -5.41
C ALA A 96 -16.70 3.02 -4.36
N ASN A 97 -17.86 2.46 -4.70
CA ASN A 97 -18.98 2.35 -3.77
C ASN A 97 -18.68 1.40 -2.61
N TYR A 98 -18.08 0.25 -2.88
CA TYR A 98 -17.68 -0.71 -1.86
C TYR A 98 -16.69 -0.09 -0.87
N ILE A 99 -15.64 0.57 -1.38
CA ILE A 99 -14.64 1.25 -0.55
C ILE A 99 -15.28 2.31 0.32
N ARG A 100 -16.21 3.12 -0.21
CA ARG A 100 -16.92 4.14 0.57
C ARG A 100 -17.83 3.55 1.64
N GLN A 101 -18.54 2.46 1.32
CA GLN A 101 -19.50 1.85 2.23
C GLN A 101 -18.83 1.07 3.36
N TYR A 102 -17.71 0.41 3.08
CA TYR A 102 -17.02 -0.45 4.04
C TYR A 102 -15.69 0.16 4.55
N GLN A 103 -15.44 1.45 4.26
CA GLN A 103 -14.17 2.14 4.54
C GLN A 103 -13.66 1.95 5.97
N ASP A 104 -14.56 1.98 6.95
CA ASP A 104 -14.20 1.88 8.36
C ASP A 104 -13.87 0.45 8.79
N LYS A 105 -14.51 -0.53 8.15
CA LYS A 105 -14.40 -1.96 8.48
C LYS A 105 -13.28 -2.69 7.74
N LEU A 106 -12.79 -2.15 6.62
CA LEU A 106 -11.74 -2.80 5.84
C LEU A 106 -10.48 -3.06 6.68
N GLU A 107 -9.97 -4.28 6.60
CA GLU A 107 -8.66 -4.66 7.12
C GLU A 107 -7.53 -4.26 6.17
N LEU A 108 -6.30 -4.20 6.67
CA LEU A 108 -5.13 -3.81 5.86
C LEU A 108 -4.88 -4.81 4.72
N SER A 109 -5.07 -6.11 4.97
CA SER A 109 -4.97 -7.16 3.96
C SER A 109 -5.94 -6.94 2.80
N GLU A 110 -7.20 -6.68 3.10
CA GLU A 110 -8.24 -6.42 2.11
C GLU A 110 -7.94 -5.16 1.29
N ILE A 111 -7.42 -4.11 1.94
CA ILE A 111 -6.98 -2.88 1.24
C ILE A 111 -5.86 -3.19 0.25
N LEU A 112 -4.90 -4.04 0.63
CA LEU A 112 -3.80 -4.44 -0.25
C LEU A 112 -4.31 -5.27 -1.43
N GLU A 113 -5.21 -6.22 -1.21
CA GLU A 113 -5.81 -7.03 -2.28
C GLU A 113 -6.58 -6.16 -3.29
N ILE A 114 -7.42 -5.24 -2.79
CA ILE A 114 -8.15 -4.31 -3.64
C ILE A 114 -7.18 -3.40 -4.40
N SER A 115 -6.10 -2.96 -3.75
CA SER A 115 -5.07 -2.14 -4.41
C SER A 115 -4.37 -2.88 -5.53
N GLU A 116 -4.10 -4.18 -5.39
CA GLU A 116 -3.50 -5.01 -6.43
C GLU A 116 -4.46 -5.17 -7.62
N LEU A 117 -5.75 -5.42 -7.35
CA LEU A 117 -6.77 -5.48 -8.38
C LEU A 117 -6.88 -4.15 -9.14
N LEU A 118 -6.80 -3.02 -8.46
CA LEU A 118 -6.77 -1.70 -9.09
C LEU A 118 -5.53 -1.50 -9.97
N ASP A 119 -4.36 -1.97 -9.54
CA ASP A 119 -3.13 -1.89 -10.33
C ASP A 119 -3.24 -2.72 -11.62
N ARG A 120 -3.96 -3.86 -11.61
CA ARG A 120 -4.30 -4.62 -12.82
C ARG A 120 -5.16 -3.80 -13.79
N TYR A 121 -6.13 -3.03 -13.29
CA TYR A 121 -6.87 -2.09 -14.14
C TYR A 121 -5.97 -0.99 -14.70
N GLY A 122 -4.98 -0.53 -13.93
CA GLY A 122 -3.92 0.35 -14.41
C GLY A 122 -3.21 -0.21 -15.65
N MET A 123 -2.79 -1.47 -15.61
CA MET A 123 -2.16 -2.13 -16.76
C MET A 123 -3.09 -2.20 -17.99
N LEU A 124 -4.38 -2.47 -17.78
CA LEU A 124 -5.38 -2.48 -18.85
C LEU A 124 -5.59 -1.09 -19.46
N THR A 125 -5.57 -0.02 -18.65
CA THR A 125 -5.68 1.34 -19.21
C THR A 125 -4.50 1.69 -20.11
N ILE A 126 -3.29 1.26 -19.75
CA ILE A 126 -2.08 1.44 -20.58
C ILE A 126 -2.22 0.66 -21.89
N SER A 127 -2.72 -0.58 -21.87
CA SER A 127 -2.91 -1.35 -23.11
C SER A 127 -3.94 -0.70 -24.03
N TRP A 128 -5.03 -0.18 -23.47
CA TRP A 128 -6.07 0.52 -24.22
C TRP A 128 -5.61 1.87 -24.79
N GLN A 129 -4.77 2.62 -24.08
CA GLN A 129 -4.11 3.81 -24.64
C GLN A 129 -3.26 3.46 -25.87
N LYS A 130 -2.58 2.31 -25.85
CA LYS A 130 -1.83 1.76 -26.98
C LYS A 130 -2.72 1.11 -28.07
N LYS A 131 -4.05 1.20 -27.95
CA LYS A 131 -5.06 0.62 -28.85
C LYS A 131 -5.07 -0.91 -28.88
N ASN A 132 -4.50 -1.57 -27.88
CA ASN A 132 -4.57 -3.01 -27.71
C ASN A 132 -5.82 -3.36 -26.89
N PHE A 133 -6.94 -3.50 -27.59
CA PHE A 133 -8.21 -3.96 -27.03
C PHE A 133 -8.33 -5.49 -27.14
N ALA A 134 -9.05 -6.11 -26.22
CA ALA A 134 -9.19 -7.57 -26.15
C ALA A 134 -10.12 -8.10 -27.26
N PHE A 135 -11.22 -7.39 -27.52
CA PHE A 135 -12.15 -7.68 -28.60
C PHE A 135 -11.76 -6.88 -29.84
N LYS A 136 -11.17 -7.59 -30.80
CA LYS A 136 -11.05 -7.11 -32.17
C LYS A 136 -12.24 -7.65 -32.95
N ARG A 137 -13.02 -6.77 -33.58
CA ARG A 137 -13.98 -7.22 -34.60
C ARG A 137 -13.14 -7.79 -35.74
N ASN A 138 -13.10 -9.11 -35.87
CA ASN A 138 -12.78 -9.70 -37.16
C ASN A 138 -13.91 -9.23 -38.07
N GLU A 139 -13.59 -8.37 -39.02
CA GLU A 139 -14.53 -8.06 -40.10
C GLU A 139 -14.74 -9.37 -40.86
N ILE A 140 -15.77 -10.11 -40.48
CA ILE A 140 -16.29 -11.17 -41.34
C ILE A 140 -16.82 -10.42 -42.55
N SER A 141 -16.02 -10.42 -43.61
CA SER A 141 -16.45 -9.98 -44.92
C SER A 141 -17.66 -10.84 -45.28
N LEU A 142 -18.86 -10.27 -45.17
CA LEU A 142 -20.10 -10.92 -45.60
C LEU A 142 -19.99 -11.36 -47.05
N THR A 143 -19.25 -10.62 -47.87
CA THR A 143 -18.95 -10.97 -49.26
C THR A 143 -18.11 -12.24 -49.38
N GLN A 144 -17.09 -12.41 -48.54
CA GLN A 144 -16.30 -13.66 -48.51
C GLN A 144 -17.11 -14.83 -47.95
N ALA A 145 -17.94 -14.60 -46.92
CA ALA A 145 -18.83 -15.62 -46.39
C ALA A 145 -19.90 -16.03 -47.41
N MET A 146 -20.45 -15.07 -48.16
CA MET A 146 -21.40 -15.33 -49.26
C MET A 146 -20.73 -16.11 -50.39
N ASN A 147 -19.54 -15.70 -50.84
CA ASN A 147 -18.78 -16.41 -51.88
C ASN A 147 -18.46 -17.87 -51.46
N VAL A 148 -18.16 -18.12 -50.19
CA VAL A 148 -17.91 -19.48 -49.69
C VAL A 148 -19.21 -20.30 -49.63
N LEU A 149 -20.33 -19.67 -49.28
CA LEU A 149 -21.65 -20.31 -49.27
C LEU A 149 -22.16 -20.60 -50.69
N GLU A 150 -22.02 -19.66 -51.63
CA GLU A 150 -22.36 -19.82 -53.05
C GLU A 150 -21.52 -20.96 -53.67
N LYS A 151 -20.20 -20.93 -53.45
CA LYS A 151 -19.29 -21.98 -53.93
C LYS A 151 -19.56 -23.36 -53.32
N LYS A 152 -20.10 -23.43 -52.10
CA LYS A 152 -20.50 -24.68 -51.44
C LYS A 152 -21.88 -25.18 -51.89
N ASN A 153 -22.78 -24.26 -52.25
CA ASN A 153 -24.12 -24.56 -52.74
C ASN A 153 -24.21 -24.68 -54.27
N GLY A 154 -23.10 -24.47 -54.99
CA GLY A 154 -23.01 -24.64 -56.44
C GLY A 154 -23.71 -23.55 -57.25
N LEU A 155 -23.84 -22.35 -56.69
CA LEU A 155 -24.32 -21.14 -57.38
C LEU A 155 -23.14 -20.35 -57.97
#